data_AF-A0A8J5Y8K1-F1
#
_entry.id   AF-A0A8J5Y8K1-F1
#
_cell.length_a   1.000
_cell.length_b   1.000
_cell.length_c   1.000
_cell.angle_alpha   90.00
_cell.angle_beta   90.00
_cell.angle_gamma   90.00
#
_symmetry.space_group_name_H-M   'P 1'
#
loop_
_entity.id
_entity.type
_entity.pdbx_description
1 polymer ?
#
loop_
_entity_poly.entity_id
_entity_poly.type
_entity_poly.pdbx_seq_one_letter_code
_entity_poly.pdbx_strand_id
1 'polypeptide(L)'
;MGRMHSRGKGISASALPYKRTPPSWLKISSQDVEENICKFAKKGLTPSQIGVILRDSHGIAQVRSVTGSKILRILKAHGLAPEIPEDLYHLIKKAVAIRKHLERNRKDKDSKFRLILVESRIHRLARYYKKTKKLPPLCVAILIPTSRFSANLQQPALSLLKLGMWGGAILGESGFDVDATVEARLCFVVLI
;
A
#
# COMPACT_ATOMS: atom_id res chain seq x y z
N MET A 1 -13.94 -5.77 6.91
CA MET A 1 -13.56 -7.01 6.17
C MET A 1 -13.92 -8.32 6.87
N GLY A 2 -14.47 -8.32 8.10
CA GLY A 2 -14.76 -9.53 8.88
C GLY A 2 -15.85 -10.47 8.34
N ARG A 3 -16.46 -10.17 7.20
CA ARG A 3 -17.46 -11.02 6.52
C ARG A 3 -16.98 -11.62 5.19
N MET A 4 -15.91 -11.07 4.62
CA MET A 4 -15.58 -11.33 3.21
C MET A 4 -15.10 -12.77 2.97
N HIS A 5 -14.16 -13.24 3.79
CA HIS A 5 -13.59 -14.59 3.70
C HIS A 5 -13.76 -15.35 5.03
N SER A 6 -14.70 -14.93 5.86
CA SER A 6 -14.96 -15.49 7.19
C SER A 6 -16.47 -15.56 7.43
N ARG A 7 -16.92 -16.60 8.14
CA ARG A 7 -18.34 -16.85 8.44
C ARG A 7 -18.92 -15.94 9.55
N GLY A 8 -18.09 -15.08 10.14
CA GLY A 8 -18.49 -14.20 11.23
C GLY A 8 -19.50 -13.12 10.78
N LYS A 9 -20.43 -12.76 11.66
CA LYS A 9 -21.49 -11.76 11.41
C LYS A 9 -21.30 -10.44 12.19
N GLY A 10 -20.18 -10.27 12.89
CA GLY A 10 -19.92 -9.12 13.76
C GLY A 10 -20.12 -7.75 13.10
N ILE A 11 -20.63 -6.79 13.89
CA ILE A 11 -20.89 -5.41 13.51
C ILE A 11 -20.18 -4.45 14.50
N SER A 12 -18.91 -4.17 14.22
CA SER A 12 -18.12 -3.22 15.01
C SER A 12 -17.53 -2.19 14.05
N ALA A 13 -18.06 -0.97 14.09
CA ALA A 13 -17.63 0.15 13.27
C ALA A 13 -17.77 1.46 14.06
N SER A 14 -16.99 2.48 13.69
CA SER A 14 -17.13 3.81 14.27
C SER A 14 -18.46 4.44 13.85
N ALA A 15 -19.23 4.95 14.82
CA ALA A 15 -20.41 5.77 14.56
C ALA A 15 -19.99 7.24 14.53
N LEU A 16 -20.16 7.89 13.37
CA LEU A 16 -19.84 9.31 13.23
C LEU A 16 -20.96 10.17 13.86
N PRO A 17 -20.62 11.31 14.49
CA PRO A 17 -21.63 12.24 14.97
C PRO A 17 -22.41 12.83 13.78
N TYR A 18 -23.69 13.14 14.01
CA TYR A 18 -24.55 13.73 12.98
C TYR A 18 -24.05 15.11 12.53
N LYS A 19 -23.63 15.94 13.49
CA LYS A 19 -23.13 17.30 13.24
C LYS A 19 -21.80 17.22 12.48
N ARG A 20 -21.77 17.82 11.28
CA ARG A 20 -20.57 17.85 10.42
C ARG A 20 -19.68 19.07 10.62
N THR A 21 -20.20 20.12 11.26
CA THR A 21 -19.42 21.34 11.57
C THR A 21 -18.44 21.07 12.71
N PRO A 22 -17.28 21.72 12.72
CA PRO A 22 -16.34 21.61 13.83
C PRO A 22 -16.99 22.14 15.14
N PRO A 23 -16.61 21.59 16.29
CA PRO A 23 -17.06 22.10 17.57
C PRO A 23 -16.42 23.47 17.89
N SER A 24 -17.13 24.32 18.63
CA SER A 24 -16.71 25.70 18.92
C SER A 24 -15.46 25.80 19.80
N TRP A 25 -15.14 24.77 20.58
CA TRP A 25 -13.93 24.73 21.41
C TRP A 25 -12.65 24.42 20.61
N LEU A 26 -12.78 23.94 19.36
CA LEU A 26 -11.63 23.67 18.50
C LEU A 26 -11.19 24.96 17.83
N LYS A 27 -10.15 25.60 18.38
CA LYS A 27 -9.60 26.87 17.88
C LYS A 27 -8.53 26.70 16.77
N ILE A 28 -8.25 25.47 16.36
CA ILE A 28 -7.22 25.16 15.38
C ILE A 28 -7.71 25.58 13.98
N SER A 29 -6.88 26.33 13.25
CA SER A 29 -7.23 26.75 11.88
C SER A 29 -7.07 25.60 10.90
N SER A 30 -7.71 25.70 9.72
CA SER A 30 -7.56 24.70 8.66
C SER A 30 -6.11 24.59 8.16
N GLN A 31 -5.38 25.71 8.13
CA GLN A 31 -3.99 25.79 7.68
C GLN A 31 -3.07 25.01 8.62
N ASP A 32 -3.24 25.17 9.94
CA ASP A 32 -2.44 24.45 10.94
C ASP A 32 -2.62 22.93 10.82
N VAL A 33 -3.83 22.48 10.49
CA VAL A 33 -4.12 21.05 10.29
C VAL A 33 -3.38 20.51 9.07
N GLU A 34 -3.34 21.26 7.97
CA GLU A 34 -2.63 20.88 6.75
C GLU A 34 -1.11 20.80 6.98
N GLU A 35 -0.55 21.77 7.71
CA GLU A 35 0.85 21.74 8.09
C GLU A 35 1.19 20.51 8.95
N ASN A 36 0.35 20.20 9.94
CA ASN A 36 0.56 19.04 10.80
C ASN A 36 0.49 17.74 10.00
N ILE A 37 -0.46 17.62 9.06
CA ILE A 37 -0.53 16.47 8.13
C ILE A 37 0.77 16.35 7.32
N CYS A 38 1.29 17.46 6.78
CA CYS A 38 2.54 17.45 6.02
C CYS A 38 3.74 17.08 6.89
N LYS A 39 3.82 17.59 8.13
CA LYS A 39 4.86 17.22 9.10
C LYS A 39 4.85 15.72 9.41
N PHE A 40 3.67 15.13 9.60
CA PHE A 40 3.54 13.69 9.85
C PHE A 40 3.80 12.83 8.62
N ALA A 41 3.44 13.29 7.42
CA ALA A 41 3.74 12.60 6.18
C ALA A 41 5.26 12.54 5.91
N LYS A 42 5.98 13.64 6.18
CA LYS A 42 7.45 13.68 6.10
C LYS A 42 8.14 12.73 7.08
N LYS A 43 7.49 12.41 8.21
CA LYS A 43 7.96 11.38 9.16
C LYS A 43 7.70 9.95 8.67
N GLY A 44 7.05 9.77 7.52
CA GLY A 44 6.73 8.45 6.94
C GLY A 44 5.49 7.78 7.53
N LEU A 45 4.61 8.52 8.21
CA LEU A 45 3.39 7.96 8.79
C LEU A 45 2.31 7.72 7.74
N THR A 46 1.55 6.63 7.87
CA THR A 46 0.47 6.32 6.94
C THR A 46 -0.75 7.22 7.18
N PRO A 47 -1.56 7.55 6.16
CA PRO A 47 -2.70 8.45 6.32
C PRO A 47 -3.73 7.95 7.35
N SER A 48 -3.87 6.63 7.51
CA SER A 48 -4.65 6.03 8.60
C SER A 48 -4.08 6.37 9.99
N GLN A 49 -2.77 6.25 10.18
CA GLN A 49 -2.09 6.59 11.44
C GLN A 49 -2.13 8.09 11.73
N ILE A 50 -1.95 8.93 10.70
CA ILE A 50 -2.05 10.40 10.82
C ILE A 50 -3.42 10.78 11.38
N GLY A 51 -4.50 10.19 10.85
CA GLY A 51 -5.85 10.44 11.35
C GLY A 51 -6.04 10.06 12.82
N VAL A 52 -5.41 8.98 13.29
CA VAL A 52 -5.46 8.56 14.70
C VAL A 52 -4.70 9.54 15.59
N ILE A 53 -3.51 9.98 15.19
CA ILE A 53 -2.71 10.94 15.98
C ILE A 53 -3.38 12.31 16.07
N LEU A 54 -4.00 12.78 14.98
CA LEU A 54 -4.74 14.03 15.00
C LEU A 54 -5.95 13.96 15.94
N ARG A 55 -6.59 12.79 16.05
CA ARG A 55 -7.71 12.57 16.97
C ARG A 55 -7.25 12.50 18.42
N ASP A 56 -6.22 11.71 18.70
CA ASP A 56 -5.84 11.36 20.07
C ASP A 56 -4.94 12.43 20.71
N SER A 57 -4.07 13.10 19.94
CA SER A 57 -3.16 14.13 20.48
C SER A 57 -3.66 15.56 20.28
N HIS A 58 -4.30 15.87 19.14
CA HIS A 58 -4.73 17.24 18.80
C HIS A 58 -6.23 17.48 19.05
N GLY A 59 -6.99 16.45 19.42
CA GLY A 59 -8.44 16.55 19.65
C GLY A 59 -9.27 16.76 18.38
N ILE A 60 -8.69 16.57 17.20
CA ILE A 60 -9.39 16.76 15.93
C ILE A 60 -10.16 15.48 15.59
N ALA A 61 -11.46 15.47 15.88
CA ALA A 61 -12.30 14.30 15.65
C ALA A 61 -12.37 13.88 14.17
N GLN A 62 -12.51 14.85 13.26
CA GLN A 62 -12.62 14.62 11.81
C GLN A 62 -11.92 15.73 11.03
N VAL A 63 -10.87 15.38 10.29
CA VAL A 63 -10.14 16.31 9.42
C VAL A 63 -11.06 16.95 8.37
N ARG A 64 -11.97 16.16 7.80
CA ARG A 64 -12.94 16.62 6.79
C ARG A 64 -13.85 17.74 7.30
N SER A 65 -14.18 17.75 8.59
CA SER A 65 -15.04 18.78 9.18
C SER A 65 -14.34 20.13 9.30
N VAL A 66 -13.01 20.13 9.45
CA VAL A 66 -12.22 21.36 9.62
C VAL A 66 -11.76 21.90 8.26
N THR A 67 -11.14 21.06 7.43
CA THR A 67 -10.53 21.49 6.15
C THR A 67 -11.43 21.29 4.93
N GLY A 68 -12.56 20.59 5.06
CA GLY A 68 -13.44 20.23 3.93
C GLY A 68 -12.92 19.09 3.04
N SER A 69 -11.63 18.78 3.12
CA SER A 69 -10.94 17.75 2.33
C SER A 69 -10.55 16.52 3.16
N LYS A 70 -10.29 15.40 2.49
CA LYS A 70 -9.77 14.18 3.13
C LYS A 70 -8.24 14.23 3.16
N ILE A 71 -7.62 13.55 4.12
CA ILE A 71 -6.16 13.45 4.28
C ILE A 71 -5.47 13.07 2.96
N LEU A 72 -5.94 12.02 2.27
CA LEU A 72 -5.37 11.58 0.99
C LEU A 72 -5.46 12.64 -0.13
N ARG A 73 -6.42 13.57 -0.08
CA ARG A 73 -6.50 14.65 -1.08
C ARG A 73 -5.48 15.75 -0.77
N ILE A 74 -5.34 16.10 0.52
CA ILE A 74 -4.36 17.08 0.99
C ILE A 74 -2.94 16.61 0.62
N LEU A 75 -2.62 15.34 0.91
CA LEU A 75 -1.31 14.77 0.57
C LEU A 75 -1.01 14.79 -0.94
N LYS A 76 -2.04 14.59 -1.78
CA LYS A 76 -1.88 14.67 -3.25
C LYS A 76 -1.65 16.11 -3.71
N ALA A 77 -2.32 17.08 -3.12
CA ALA A 77 -2.12 18.49 -3.44
C ALA A 77 -0.69 18.95 -3.15
N HIS A 78 -0.08 18.41 -2.09
CA HIS A 78 1.32 18.70 -1.74
C HIS A 78 2.36 17.75 -2.37
N GLY A 79 1.94 16.79 -3.20
CA GLY A 79 2.88 15.83 -3.83
C GLY A 79 3.51 14.81 -2.87
N LEU A 80 3.02 14.68 -1.63
CA LEU A 80 3.50 13.74 -0.61
C LEU A 80 2.65 12.46 -0.55
N ALA A 81 1.94 12.14 -1.63
CA ALA A 81 1.05 11.00 -1.66
C ALA A 81 1.82 9.71 -1.94
N PRO A 82 1.50 8.59 -1.26
CA PRO A 82 2.08 7.31 -1.62
C PRO A 82 1.60 6.87 -3.00
N GLU A 83 2.52 6.41 -3.84
CA GLU A 83 2.25 5.85 -5.17
C GLU A 83 1.33 4.64 -5.09
N ILE A 84 1.59 3.76 -4.11
CA ILE A 84 0.79 2.57 -3.86
C ILE A 84 -0.24 2.85 -2.77
N PRO A 85 -1.53 2.51 -2.98
CA PRO A 85 -2.54 2.61 -1.93
C PRO A 85 -2.17 1.83 -0.67
N GLU A 86 -2.37 2.45 0.49
CA GLU A 86 -2.06 1.89 1.81
C GLU A 86 -2.65 0.47 2.02
N ASP A 87 -3.89 0.25 1.58
CA ASP A 87 -4.59 -1.03 1.72
C ASP A 87 -3.87 -2.17 0.97
N LEU A 88 -3.36 -1.88 -0.23
CA LEU A 88 -2.62 -2.86 -1.02
C LEU A 88 -1.25 -3.14 -0.40
N TYR A 89 -0.54 -2.09 0.00
CA TYR A 89 0.76 -2.23 0.66
C TYR A 89 0.69 -3.15 1.88
N HIS A 90 -0.28 -2.95 2.76
CA HIS A 90 -0.42 -3.77 3.97
C HIS A 90 -0.82 -5.23 3.67
N LEU A 91 -1.60 -5.49 2.62
CA LEU A 91 -1.93 -6.86 2.22
C LEU A 91 -0.73 -7.59 1.62
N ILE A 92 0.07 -6.90 0.80
CA ILE A 92 1.31 -7.46 0.22
C ILE A 92 2.30 -7.76 1.34
N LYS A 93 2.52 -6.80 2.26
CA LYS A 93 3.38 -6.99 3.44
C LYS A 93 2.99 -8.21 4.26
N LYS A 94 1.67 -8.42 4.46
CA LYS A 94 1.15 -9.61 5.14
C LYS A 94 1.38 -10.90 4.35
N ALA A 95 1.19 -10.88 3.03
CA ALA A 95 1.44 -12.05 2.17
C ALA A 95 2.91 -12.47 2.19
N VAL A 96 3.84 -11.50 2.11
CA VAL A 96 5.28 -11.74 2.20
C VAL A 96 5.66 -12.35 3.55
N ALA A 97 5.09 -11.84 4.65
CA ALA A 97 5.32 -12.41 5.98
C ALA A 97 4.85 -13.88 6.09
N ILE A 98 3.68 -14.21 5.53
CA ILE A 98 3.16 -15.58 5.53
C ILE A 98 4.02 -16.50 4.65
N ARG A 99 4.49 -16.01 3.49
CA ARG A 99 5.38 -16.77 2.60
C ARG A 99 6.69 -17.13 3.31
N LYS A 100 7.32 -16.15 3.97
CA LYS A 100 8.54 -16.37 4.78
C LYS A 100 8.33 -17.38 5.92
N HIS A 101 7.15 -17.40 6.53
CA HIS A 101 6.79 -18.41 7.54
C HIS A 101 6.68 -19.81 6.93
N LEU A 102 6.03 -19.95 5.77
CA LEU A 102 5.84 -21.23 5.08
C LEU A 102 7.13 -21.83 4.52
N GLU A 103 8.10 -21.01 4.14
CA GLU A 103 9.43 -21.46 3.72
C GLU A 103 10.10 -22.33 4.80
N ARG A 104 9.95 -21.94 6.07
CA ARG A 104 10.45 -22.68 7.23
C ARG A 104 9.49 -23.80 7.65
N ASN A 105 8.18 -23.55 7.55
CA ASN A 105 7.13 -24.45 8.03
C ASN A 105 6.29 -25.02 6.87
N ARG A 106 6.90 -25.89 6.06
CA ARG A 106 6.26 -26.44 4.85
C ARG A 106 4.99 -27.26 5.10
N LYS A 107 4.83 -27.83 6.30
CA LYS A 107 3.69 -28.69 6.66
C LYS A 107 2.46 -27.92 7.16
N ASP A 108 2.56 -26.61 7.36
CA ASP A 108 1.45 -25.78 7.87
C ASP A 108 0.40 -25.51 6.78
N LYS A 109 -0.65 -26.35 6.77
CA LYS A 109 -1.75 -26.28 5.81
C LYS A 109 -2.69 -25.09 6.08
N ASP A 110 -2.83 -24.65 7.33
CA ASP A 110 -3.73 -23.54 7.69
C ASP A 110 -3.15 -22.20 7.22
N SER A 111 -1.85 -21.97 7.43
CA SER A 111 -1.17 -20.78 6.91
C SER A 111 -1.21 -20.73 5.38
N LYS A 112 -1.10 -21.88 4.71
CA LYS A 112 -1.27 -21.98 3.24
C LYS A 112 -2.68 -21.58 2.80
N PHE A 113 -3.71 -22.04 3.51
CA PHE A 113 -5.09 -21.62 3.23
C PHE A 113 -5.28 -20.11 3.43
N ARG A 114 -4.73 -19.54 4.53
CA ARG A 114 -4.79 -18.10 4.80
C ARG A 114 -4.05 -17.26 3.76
N LEU A 115 -2.92 -17.76 3.22
CA LEU A 115 -2.20 -17.11 2.11
C LEU A 115 -3.12 -16.95 0.88
N ILE A 116 -3.80 -18.02 0.46
CA ILE A 116 -4.75 -17.99 -0.67
C ILE A 116 -5.85 -16.94 -0.46
N LEU A 117 -6.36 -16.80 0.77
CA LEU A 117 -7.35 -15.78 1.11
C LEU A 117 -6.80 -14.35 1.08
N VAL A 118 -5.51 -14.15 1.38
CA VAL A 118 -4.84 -12.85 1.28
C VAL A 118 -4.61 -12.49 -0.18
N GLU A 119 -4.04 -13.41 -0.97
CA GLU A 119 -3.80 -13.24 -2.41
C GLU A 119 -5.10 -12.94 -3.17
N SER A 120 -6.18 -13.67 -2.85
CA SER A 120 -7.51 -13.41 -3.41
C SER A 120 -8.02 -11.98 -3.12
N ARG A 121 -7.70 -11.41 -1.95
CA ARG A 121 -8.05 -10.01 -1.64
C ARG A 121 -7.21 -9.03 -2.46
N ILE A 122 -5.92 -9.29 -2.60
CA ILE A 122 -5.00 -8.48 -3.41
C ILE A 122 -5.52 -8.40 -4.84
N HIS A 123 -5.87 -9.54 -5.47
CA HIS A 123 -6.38 -9.55 -6.85
C HIS A 123 -7.71 -8.80 -7.00
N ARG A 124 -8.61 -8.87 -6.01
CA ARG A 124 -9.86 -8.10 -6.02
C ARG A 124 -9.61 -6.60 -5.96
N LEU A 125 -8.74 -6.14 -5.06
CA LEU A 125 -8.41 -4.73 -4.93
C LEU A 125 -7.62 -4.21 -6.13
N ALA A 126 -6.65 -4.99 -6.62
CA ALA A 126 -5.91 -4.68 -7.83
C ALA A 126 -6.84 -4.43 -9.02
N ARG A 127 -7.83 -5.30 -9.25
CA ARG A 127 -8.84 -5.10 -10.31
C ARG A 127 -9.60 -3.78 -10.16
N TYR A 128 -10.01 -3.44 -8.94
CA TYR A 128 -10.69 -2.18 -8.66
C TYR A 128 -9.80 -0.95 -8.95
N TYR A 129 -8.54 -0.97 -8.50
CA TYR A 129 -7.63 0.16 -8.70
C TYR A 129 -7.18 0.32 -10.16
N LYS A 130 -7.04 -0.78 -10.91
CA LYS A 130 -6.85 -0.74 -12.37
C LYS A 130 -8.03 -0.07 -13.07
N LYS A 131 -9.28 -0.44 -12.72
CA LYS A 131 -10.48 0.21 -13.27
C LYS A 131 -10.54 1.72 -12.93
N THR A 132 -10.12 2.08 -11.72
CA THR A 132 -10.15 3.46 -11.23
C THR A 132 -8.92 4.28 -11.68
N LYS A 133 -8.03 3.72 -12.52
CA LYS A 133 -6.80 4.35 -13.04
C LYS A 133 -5.86 4.91 -11.95
N LYS A 134 -5.93 4.37 -10.72
CA LYS A 134 -5.02 4.75 -9.63
C LYS A 134 -3.71 3.96 -9.64
N LEU A 135 -3.66 2.91 -10.45
CA LEU A 135 -2.47 2.10 -10.70
C LEU A 135 -2.32 1.93 -12.21
N PRO A 136 -1.07 1.92 -12.73
CA PRO A 136 -0.84 1.58 -14.12
C PRO A 136 -1.25 0.13 -14.40
N PRO A 137 -1.73 -0.18 -15.63
CA PRO A 137 -2.30 -1.49 -15.96
C PRO A 137 -1.30 -2.65 -15.83
N LEU A 138 0.00 -2.36 -15.95
CA LEU A 138 1.10 -3.33 -15.99
C LEU A 138 1.42 -3.97 -14.63
N CYS A 139 1.27 -3.25 -13.51
CA CYS A 139 1.87 -3.60 -12.22
C CYS A 139 1.33 -4.86 -11.50
N VAL A 140 0.40 -5.63 -12.09
CA VAL A 140 -0.13 -6.85 -11.45
C VAL A 140 -0.22 -8.04 -12.41
N ALA A 141 0.32 -7.92 -13.62
CA ALA A 141 0.22 -8.98 -14.63
C ALA A 141 1.29 -10.09 -14.47
N ILE A 142 2.21 -10.01 -13.50
CA ILE A 142 3.37 -10.92 -13.42
C ILE A 142 3.34 -11.85 -12.18
N LEU A 143 2.43 -11.67 -11.21
CA LEU A 143 2.55 -12.36 -9.91
C LEU A 143 1.63 -13.56 -9.66
N ILE A 144 1.28 -14.33 -10.69
CA ILE A 144 0.74 -15.69 -10.45
C ILE A 144 1.12 -16.62 -11.61
N PRO A 145 2.18 -17.44 -11.50
CA PRO A 145 2.12 -18.73 -12.15
C PRO A 145 1.09 -19.53 -11.36
N THR A 146 -0.14 -19.60 -11.86
CA THR A 146 -1.05 -20.67 -11.49
C THR A 146 -0.30 -21.96 -11.76
N SER A 147 0.01 -22.72 -10.70
CA SER A 147 0.57 -24.06 -10.75
C SER A 147 -0.43 -25.02 -11.41
N ARG A 148 -0.67 -24.86 -12.71
CA ARG A 148 -1.43 -25.72 -13.62
C ARG A 148 -1.37 -25.17 -15.05
N PHE A 149 -0.24 -25.32 -15.73
CA PHE A 149 -0.24 -25.59 -17.17
C PHE A 149 1.09 -26.29 -17.51
N SER A 150 0.98 -27.60 -17.71
CA SER A 150 1.99 -28.42 -18.34
C SER A 150 2.03 -28.09 -19.84
N ALA A 151 3.21 -28.24 -20.42
CA ALA A 151 3.51 -28.34 -21.85
C ALA A 151 3.62 -27.04 -22.67
N ASN A 152 4.85 -26.83 -23.16
CA ASN A 152 5.22 -26.22 -24.43
C ASN A 152 4.74 -24.79 -24.71
N LEU A 153 5.66 -23.82 -24.60
CA LEU A 153 5.94 -22.90 -25.72
C LEU A 153 7.34 -22.28 -25.57
N GLN A 154 8.18 -22.64 -26.54
CA GLN A 154 9.41 -22.03 -27.06
C GLN A 154 9.78 -20.60 -26.57
N GLN A 155 11.04 -20.43 -26.13
CA GLN A 155 11.74 -19.14 -26.07
C GLN A 155 11.84 -18.52 -27.48
N PRO A 156 11.63 -17.21 -27.66
CA PRO A 156 12.80 -16.35 -27.92
C PRO A 156 12.61 -14.86 -27.54
N ALA A 157 13.57 -14.26 -26.83
CA ALA A 157 13.94 -12.84 -26.94
C ALA A 157 15.15 -12.52 -26.03
N LEU A 158 16.28 -13.19 -26.29
CA LEU A 158 17.60 -12.79 -25.80
C LEU A 158 18.42 -12.32 -27.00
N SER A 159 18.11 -11.13 -27.50
CA SER A 159 18.97 -10.40 -28.43
C SER A 159 18.49 -8.95 -28.50
N LEU A 160 19.09 -8.07 -27.68
CA LEU A 160 19.34 -6.64 -27.95
C LEU A 160 19.85 -5.95 -26.68
N LEU A 161 20.93 -6.49 -26.08
CA LEU A 161 21.72 -5.81 -25.04
C LEU A 161 23.19 -6.16 -25.25
N LYS A 162 23.73 -5.72 -26.39
CA LYS A 162 25.17 -5.58 -26.64
C LYS A 162 25.34 -4.30 -27.47
N LEU A 163 26.30 -3.47 -27.03
CA LEU A 163 26.55 -2.05 -27.39
C LEU A 163 25.70 -1.12 -26.51
N GLY A 164 26.21 -0.37 -25.55
CA GLY A 164 27.52 0.28 -25.42
C GLY A 164 27.25 1.79 -25.28
N MET A 165 27.92 2.46 -24.33
CA MET A 165 27.78 3.89 -23.94
C MET A 165 26.60 4.13 -22.97
N TRP A 166 26.76 4.61 -21.73
CA TRP A 166 27.57 5.72 -21.24
C TRP A 166 28.14 5.41 -19.86
N GLY A 167 29.44 5.65 -19.68
CA GLY A 167 30.04 5.92 -18.37
C GLY A 167 30.08 7.44 -18.13
N GLY A 168 30.11 7.85 -16.86
CA GLY A 168 30.40 9.23 -16.48
C GLY A 168 29.67 9.72 -15.24
N ALA A 169 30.33 9.57 -14.09
CA ALA A 169 30.32 10.38 -12.85
C ALA A 169 29.17 11.36 -12.57
N ILE A 170 28.67 11.33 -11.32
CA ILE A 170 28.71 12.46 -10.34
C ILE A 170 28.51 11.89 -8.93
N LEU A 171 29.47 12.19 -8.05
CA LEU A 171 29.41 12.02 -6.58
C LEU A 171 28.46 13.06 -5.98
N GLY A 172 27.73 12.69 -4.91
CA GLY A 172 27.29 13.68 -3.91
C GLY A 172 25.95 13.38 -3.23
N GLU A 173 26.06 13.07 -1.93
CA GLU A 173 25.09 13.35 -0.86
C GLU A 173 23.84 12.47 -0.64
N SER A 174 23.83 11.90 0.58
CA SER A 174 22.68 11.71 1.47
C SER A 174 21.69 10.57 1.19
N GLY A 175 21.34 9.87 2.28
CA GLY A 175 20.12 9.09 2.38
C GLY A 175 20.29 7.59 2.18
N PHE A 176 20.10 6.84 3.25
CA PHE A 176 19.92 5.39 3.26
C PHE A 176 18.62 5.03 2.47
N ASP A 177 18.72 4.95 1.14
CA ASP A 177 17.65 4.43 0.28
C ASP A 177 17.66 2.90 0.27
N VAL A 178 16.93 2.32 1.23
CA VAL A 178 16.68 0.87 1.32
C VAL A 178 15.60 0.40 0.33
N ASP A 179 15.01 1.29 -0.46
CA ASP A 179 13.81 1.01 -1.27
C ASP A 179 14.09 0.41 -2.65
N ALA A 180 15.22 0.70 -3.29
CA ALA A 180 15.49 0.21 -4.66
C ALA A 180 15.88 -1.30 -4.71
N THR A 181 16.54 -1.81 -3.67
CA THR A 181 16.95 -3.23 -3.63
C THR A 181 15.77 -4.16 -3.30
N VAL A 182 14.73 -3.65 -2.65
CA VAL A 182 13.51 -4.40 -2.33
C VAL A 182 12.62 -4.51 -3.57
N GLU A 183 12.55 -3.49 -4.43
CA GLU A 183 11.81 -3.57 -5.70
C GLU A 183 12.43 -4.57 -6.70
N ALA A 184 13.76 -4.59 -6.84
CA ALA A 184 14.43 -5.51 -7.76
C ALA A 184 14.42 -6.97 -7.27
N ARG A 185 14.52 -7.21 -5.96
CA ARG A 185 14.42 -8.57 -5.39
C ARG A 185 13.00 -9.11 -5.31
N LEU A 186 11.97 -8.24 -5.28
CA LEU A 186 10.58 -8.71 -5.36
C LEU A 186 10.21 -9.27 -6.74
N CYS A 187 10.87 -8.81 -7.81
CA CYS A 187 10.66 -9.37 -9.16
C CYS A 187 11.36 -10.74 -9.35
N PHE A 188 12.51 -10.96 -8.70
CA PHE A 188 13.33 -12.16 -8.98
C PHE A 188 13.08 -13.35 -8.04
N VAL A 189 12.65 -13.12 -6.80
CA VAL A 189 12.43 -14.19 -5.80
C VAL A 189 11.12 -14.96 -6.00
N VAL A 190 10.36 -14.65 -7.06
CA VAL A 190 9.14 -15.39 -7.44
C VAL A 190 9.41 -16.44 -8.53
N LEU A 191 10.67 -16.60 -8.97
CA LEU A 191 11.05 -17.51 -10.06
C LEU A 191 11.90 -18.73 -9.65
N ILE A 192 12.05 -19.04 -8.35
CA ILE A 192 12.62 -20.30 -7.85
C ILE A 192 11.69 -20.91 -6.80
#